data_AF-A0A453QSS3-F1
#
_entry.id   AF-A0A453QSS3-F1
#
_cell.length_a   1.000
_cell.length_b   1.000
_cell.length_c   1.000
_cell.angle_alpha   90.00
_cell.angle_beta   90.00
_cell.angle_gamma   90.00
#
_symmetry.space_group_name_H-M   'P 1'
#
loop_
_entity.id
_entity.type
_entity.pdbx_description
1 polymer ?
#
loop_
_entity_poly.entity_id
_entity_poly.type
_entity_poly.pdbx_seq_one_letter_code
_entity_poly.pdbx_strand_id
1 'polypeptide(L)'
;GRYLRANGKHTSKYLRWNNGVTVDDVDNVSTMMHWTVEPIPLRGPDMPQPGFAAPIPSRIPRELSAMLGRERGAWRLIRFVRASAEGEYAEDSNGWTEFQFRGRYVYHLRNELAKRINAEVHLFELAMCVRAGRYGRLTPLITNLPHGCNGETLQIVAYLSETPAYDELQHPDVYSQ
;
A
#
# COMPACT_ATOMS: atom_id res chain seq x y z
N GLY A 1 -11.67 -20.11 26.44
CA GLY A 1 -10.97 -19.07 25.69
C GLY A 1 -11.88 -18.58 24.58
N ARG A 2 -12.05 -17.27 24.39
CA ARG A 2 -12.87 -16.72 23.31
C ARG A 2 -11.97 -16.53 22.09
N TYR A 3 -12.20 -17.30 21.04
CA TYR A 3 -11.40 -17.23 19.81
C TYR A 3 -12.19 -16.59 18.69
N LEU A 4 -11.53 -15.82 17.84
CA LEU A 4 -12.16 -15.35 16.61
C LEU A 4 -12.07 -16.46 15.56
N ARG A 5 -13.22 -16.80 14.98
CA ARG A 5 -13.31 -17.72 13.85
C ARG A 5 -13.82 -17.00 12.60
N ALA A 6 -13.39 -17.50 11.45
CA ALA A 6 -14.01 -17.14 10.18
C ALA A 6 -15.43 -17.74 10.11
N ASN A 7 -16.39 -16.97 9.59
CA ASN A 7 -17.77 -17.44 9.45
C ASN A 7 -17.86 -18.54 8.37
N GLY A 8 -18.25 -19.75 8.77
CA GLY A 8 -18.45 -20.91 7.90
C GLY A 8 -19.91 -21.15 7.51
N LYS A 9 -20.12 -21.92 6.44
CA LYS A 9 -21.43 -22.39 5.96
C LYS A 9 -22.05 -23.36 6.98
N HIS A 10 -22.98 -22.90 7.80
CA HIS A 10 -24.02 -23.80 8.29
C HIS A 10 -25.36 -23.10 8.12
N THR A 11 -26.17 -23.67 7.23
CA THR A 11 -27.54 -23.28 6.84
C THR A 11 -27.68 -22.15 5.80
N SER A 12 -28.26 -22.56 4.67
CA SER A 12 -28.80 -21.77 3.56
C SER A 12 -27.89 -21.42 2.37
N LYS A 13 -28.54 -21.58 1.22
CA LYS A 13 -28.10 -21.58 -0.16
C LYS A 13 -27.80 -20.14 -0.62
N TYR A 14 -26.66 -19.98 -1.30
CA TYR A 14 -26.25 -18.84 -2.13
C TYR A 14 -25.77 -17.54 -1.43
N LEU A 15 -24.53 -17.15 -1.77
CA LEU A 15 -24.00 -15.78 -1.86
C LEU A 15 -23.61 -15.04 -0.57
N ARG A 16 -22.39 -15.27 -0.08
CA ARG A 16 -21.28 -14.29 0.11
C ARG A 16 -20.21 -14.91 1.00
N TRP A 17 -19.00 -15.00 0.47
CA TRP A 17 -17.83 -15.53 1.17
C TRP A 17 -17.36 -14.56 2.26
N ASN A 18 -16.86 -15.08 3.38
CA ASN A 18 -15.94 -14.51 4.39
C ASN A 18 -15.82 -12.97 4.54
N ASN A 19 -16.90 -12.25 4.85
CA ASN A 19 -16.78 -10.81 5.16
C ASN A 19 -16.82 -10.50 6.67
N GLY A 20 -16.80 -11.50 7.55
CA GLY A 20 -16.91 -11.28 8.99
C GLY A 20 -16.30 -12.39 9.83
N VAL A 21 -16.03 -12.04 11.09
CA VAL A 21 -15.50 -12.92 12.14
C VAL A 21 -16.54 -13.06 13.24
N THR A 22 -16.66 -14.25 13.84
CA THR A 22 -17.48 -14.49 15.04
C THR A 22 -16.60 -14.98 16.17
N VAL A 23 -17.05 -14.74 17.41
CA VAL A 23 -16.40 -15.32 18.60
C VAL A 23 -16.96 -16.73 18.78
N ASP A 24 -16.08 -17.72 18.84
CA ASP A 24 -16.43 -19.10 19.15
C ASP A 24 -15.96 -19.47 20.56
N ASP A 25 -16.65 -20.43 21.16
CA ASP A 25 -16.25 -21.06 22.42
C ASP A 25 -15.41 -22.31 22.15
N VAL A 26 -14.57 -22.69 23.10
CA VAL A 26 -13.53 -23.73 22.96
C VAL A 26 -14.09 -25.09 22.59
N ASP A 27 -15.35 -25.35 22.97
CA ASP A 27 -15.96 -26.68 22.87
C ASP A 27 -16.55 -26.98 21.48
N ASN A 28 -16.44 -26.04 20.53
CA ASN A 28 -16.95 -26.21 19.17
C ASN A 28 -15.82 -26.65 18.22
N VAL A 29 -15.67 -27.97 18.03
CA VAL A 29 -14.63 -28.54 17.16
C VAL A 29 -15.00 -28.33 15.68
N SER A 30 -14.72 -27.12 15.16
CA SER A 30 -14.82 -26.80 13.75
C SER A 30 -13.46 -26.92 13.06
N THR A 31 -13.43 -27.37 11.80
CA THR A 31 -12.21 -27.45 10.96
C THR A 31 -11.71 -26.07 10.48
N MET A 32 -12.29 -24.98 10.98
CA MET A 32 -11.98 -23.61 10.54
C MET A 32 -10.77 -23.02 11.29
N MET A 33 -10.09 -22.08 10.63
CA MET A 33 -8.93 -21.39 11.18
C MET A 33 -9.34 -20.50 12.36
N HIS A 34 -8.71 -20.73 13.52
CA HIS A 34 -8.87 -19.89 14.72
C HIS A 34 -7.77 -18.83 14.77
N TRP A 35 -8.12 -17.62 15.15
CA TRP A 35 -7.17 -16.51 15.33
C TRP A 35 -7.16 -16.04 16.78
N THR A 36 -5.97 -15.72 17.28
CA THR A 36 -5.77 -15.07 18.57
C THR A 36 -5.42 -13.61 18.32
N VAL A 37 -6.05 -12.70 19.08
CA VAL A 37 -5.67 -11.28 19.07
C VAL A 37 -4.51 -11.11 20.03
N GLU A 38 -3.34 -10.80 19.50
CA GLU A 38 -2.18 -10.41 20.30
C GLU A 38 -2.00 -8.89 20.19
N PRO A 39 -1.84 -8.17 21.33
CA PRO A 39 -1.53 -6.75 21.28
C PRO A 39 -0.18 -6.55 20.62
N ILE A 40 -0.12 -5.66 19.63
CA ILE A 40 1.15 -5.28 19.01
C ILE A 40 1.95 -4.50 20.06
N PRO A 41 3.14 -4.95 20.47
CA PRO A 41 3.94 -4.22 21.44
C PRO A 41 4.28 -2.83 20.90
N LEU A 42 4.30 -1.84 21.79
CA LEU A 42 4.79 -0.50 21.46
C LEU A 42 6.21 -0.62 20.90
N ARG A 43 6.48 0.07 19.79
CA ARG A 43 7.80 0.03 19.17
C ARG A 43 8.82 0.63 20.16
N GLY A 44 9.76 -0.19 20.62
CA GLY A 44 10.89 0.28 21.41
C GLY A 44 11.92 1.02 20.54
N PRO A 45 12.81 1.82 21.15
CA PRO A 45 13.89 2.51 20.43
C PRO A 45 14.84 1.56 19.69
N ASP A 46 14.89 0.28 20.11
CA ASP A 46 15.73 -0.76 19.50
C ASP A 46 15.02 -1.52 18.36
N MET A 47 13.73 -1.24 18.12
CA MET A 47 13.00 -1.86 17.02
C MET A 47 13.39 -1.16 15.71
N PRO A 48 13.81 -1.89 14.66
CA PRO A 48 14.05 -1.25 13.37
C PRO A 48 12.79 -0.51 12.98
N GLN A 49 12.93 0.79 12.69
CA GLN A 49 11.84 1.50 12.03
C GLN A 49 11.45 0.66 10.82
N PRO A 50 10.16 0.45 10.54
CA PRO A 50 9.81 -0.11 9.27
C PRO A 50 10.46 0.83 8.26
N GLY A 51 11.48 0.40 7.54
CA GLY A 51 11.90 1.13 6.37
C GLY A 51 10.67 1.28 5.47
N PHE A 52 10.73 2.12 4.45
CA PHE A 52 9.80 1.95 3.34
C PHE A 52 10.09 0.58 2.72
N ALA A 53 9.51 -0.47 3.31
CA ALA A 53 9.88 -1.84 3.03
C ALA A 53 9.84 -2.01 1.51
N ALA A 54 10.88 -2.67 1.00
CA ALA A 54 10.94 -3.09 -0.39
C ALA A 54 9.55 -3.64 -0.75
N PRO A 55 8.88 -3.12 -1.80
CA PRO A 55 7.56 -3.60 -2.14
C PRO A 55 7.67 -5.10 -2.35
N ILE A 56 6.86 -5.88 -1.64
CA ILE A 56 6.88 -7.34 -1.78
C ILE A 56 6.61 -7.62 -3.26
N PRO A 57 7.56 -8.26 -3.99
CA PRO A 57 7.34 -8.62 -5.38
C PRO A 57 6.04 -9.41 -5.48
N SER A 58 5.15 -9.04 -6.39
CA SER A 58 3.96 -9.84 -6.63
C SER A 58 4.41 -11.25 -7.02
N ARG A 59 3.94 -12.28 -6.29
CA ARG A 59 4.26 -13.68 -6.58
C ARG A 59 3.81 -14.15 -7.98
N ILE A 60 3.03 -13.32 -8.67
CA ILE A 60 2.53 -13.58 -10.01
C ILE A 60 3.06 -12.46 -10.92
N PRO A 61 3.86 -12.78 -11.95
CA PRO A 61 4.20 -11.87 -13.03
C PRO A 61 2.96 -11.20 -13.64
N ARG A 62 3.10 -9.94 -14.04
CA ARG A 62 2.04 -9.12 -14.65
C ARG A 62 1.42 -9.81 -15.87
N GLU A 63 2.25 -10.51 -16.65
CA GLU A 63 1.87 -11.25 -17.84
C GLU A 63 0.93 -12.41 -17.51
N LEU A 64 1.23 -13.17 -16.44
CA LEU A 64 0.40 -14.28 -15.98
C LEU A 64 -0.91 -13.81 -15.35
N SER A 65 -0.89 -12.70 -14.61
CA SER A 65 -2.10 -12.09 -14.04
C SER A 65 -3.04 -11.55 -15.13
N ALA A 66 -2.50 -11.01 -16.21
CA ALA A 66 -3.25 -10.59 -17.39
C ALA A 66 -3.84 -11.78 -18.17
N MET A 67 -3.04 -12.85 -18.39
CA MET A 67 -3.50 -14.08 -19.07
C MET A 67 -4.63 -14.80 -18.31
N LEU A 68 -4.58 -14.83 -16.98
CA LEU A 68 -5.62 -15.42 -16.14
C LEU A 68 -6.90 -14.59 -16.04
N GLY A 69 -7.00 -13.46 -16.76
CA GLY A 69 -8.13 -12.53 -16.68
C GLY A 69 -8.31 -11.88 -15.30
N ARG A 70 -7.36 -12.08 -14.38
CA ARG A 70 -7.38 -11.56 -13.01
C ARG A 70 -6.96 -10.09 -12.94
N GLU A 71 -6.26 -9.59 -13.96
CA GLU A 71 -5.87 -8.18 -14.08
C GLU A 71 -6.47 -7.49 -15.31
N ARG A 72 -7.72 -7.05 -15.16
CA ARG A 72 -8.09 -5.73 -15.71
C ARG A 72 -7.80 -4.68 -14.64
N GLY A 73 -6.52 -4.42 -14.39
CA GLY A 73 -6.11 -3.35 -13.49
C GLY A 73 -6.76 -2.03 -13.92
N ALA A 74 -7.33 -1.30 -12.96
CA ALA A 74 -7.95 -0.01 -13.25
C ALA A 74 -6.93 0.95 -13.86
N TRP A 75 -7.36 1.68 -14.88
CA TRP A 75 -6.58 2.80 -15.42
C TRP A 75 -6.74 3.98 -14.47
N ARG A 76 -5.60 4.60 -14.12
CA ARG A 76 -5.57 5.79 -13.28
C ARG A 76 -4.51 6.76 -13.77
N LEU A 77 -4.82 8.04 -13.70
CA LEU A 77 -3.85 9.09 -13.92
C LEU A 77 -2.98 9.20 -12.66
N ILE A 78 -1.67 9.09 -12.82
CA ILE A 78 -0.72 9.39 -11.77
C ILE A 78 -0.17 10.77 -12.06
N ARG A 79 -0.30 11.67 -11.09
CA ARG A 79 0.42 12.95 -11.03
C ARG A 79 1.53 12.78 -10.02
N PHE A 80 2.78 13.02 -10.40
CA PHE A 80 3.87 12.94 -9.44
C PHE A 80 4.84 14.12 -9.54
N VAL A 81 5.51 14.38 -8.43
CA VAL A 81 6.60 15.35 -8.32
C VAL A 81 7.71 14.75 -7.45
N ARG A 82 8.96 15.01 -7.80
CA ARG A 82 10.11 14.67 -6.95
C ARG A 82 10.33 15.79 -5.93
N ALA A 83 10.49 15.43 -4.67
CA ALA A 83 10.92 16.35 -3.62
C ALA A 83 12.43 16.60 -3.67
N SER A 84 12.85 17.78 -3.21
CA SER A 84 14.25 18.10 -2.94
C SER A 84 14.80 17.28 -1.77
N ALA A 85 16.10 17.41 -1.49
CA ALA A 85 16.72 16.72 -0.36
C ALA A 85 16.17 17.21 0.99
N GLU A 86 15.72 18.45 1.03
CA GLU A 86 15.09 19.14 2.17
C GLU A 86 13.58 18.91 2.22
N GLY A 87 13.00 18.22 1.22
CA GLY A 87 11.60 17.82 1.21
C GLY A 87 10.66 18.84 0.57
N GLU A 88 11.21 19.88 -0.07
CA GLU A 88 10.45 20.86 -0.83
C GLU A 88 10.01 20.27 -2.18
N TYR A 89 8.79 20.59 -2.62
CA TYR A 89 8.28 20.17 -3.92
C TYR A 89 7.32 21.22 -4.47
N ALA A 90 7.13 21.23 -5.80
CA ALA A 90 6.22 22.16 -6.45
C ALA A 90 4.79 22.00 -5.91
N GLU A 91 4.25 23.06 -5.30
CA GLU A 91 2.86 23.05 -4.82
C GLU A 91 1.84 23.18 -5.95
N ASP A 92 2.22 23.90 -7.00
CA ASP A 92 1.39 24.21 -8.15
C ASP A 92 1.36 23.03 -9.13
N SER A 93 0.23 22.87 -9.82
CA SER A 93 0.02 21.73 -10.72
C SER A 93 0.98 21.70 -11.92
N ASN A 94 1.66 22.80 -12.24
CA ASN A 94 2.52 22.90 -13.43
C ASN A 94 3.88 22.21 -13.22
N GLY A 95 4.34 22.05 -11.97
CA GLY A 95 5.57 21.31 -11.65
C GLY A 95 5.38 19.78 -11.59
N TRP A 96 4.18 19.27 -11.84
CA TRP A 96 3.86 17.86 -11.71
C TRP A 96 3.90 17.15 -13.07
N THR A 97 4.51 15.98 -13.09
CA THR A 97 4.52 15.10 -14.27
C THR A 97 3.35 14.13 -14.22
N GLU A 98 2.73 13.87 -15.37
CA GLU A 98 1.56 13.01 -15.47
C GLU A 98 1.82 11.77 -16.32
N PHE A 99 1.25 10.64 -15.93
CA PHE A 99 1.20 9.46 -16.80
C PHE A 99 0.04 8.54 -16.44
N GLN A 100 -0.39 7.74 -17.42
CA GLN A 100 -1.39 6.70 -17.21
C GLN A 100 -0.75 5.44 -16.65
N PHE A 101 -1.25 4.97 -15.51
CA PHE A 101 -0.83 3.72 -14.89
C PHE A 101 -1.96 2.70 -14.97
N ARG A 102 -1.62 1.48 -15.41
CA ARG A 102 -2.52 0.32 -15.40
C ARG A 102 -2.04 -0.70 -14.39
N GLY A 103 -2.89 -1.00 -13.42
CA GLY A 103 -2.59 -2.01 -12.40
C GLY A 103 -2.91 -1.51 -11.01
N ARG A 104 -2.42 -2.26 -10.03
CA ARG A 104 -2.59 -1.92 -8.61
C ARG A 104 -1.35 -2.15 -7.76
N TYR A 105 -0.34 -2.81 -8.30
CA TYR A 105 0.84 -3.16 -7.51
C TYR A 105 1.75 -1.95 -7.32
N VAL A 106 2.02 -1.61 -6.06
CA VAL A 106 2.94 -0.52 -5.70
C VAL A 106 4.33 -0.79 -6.25
N TYR A 107 4.76 -2.05 -6.30
CA TYR A 107 6.02 -2.45 -6.93
C TYR A 107 6.15 -1.92 -8.38
N HIS A 108 5.14 -2.16 -9.21
CA HIS A 108 5.15 -1.72 -10.61
C HIS A 108 5.07 -0.20 -10.72
N LEU A 109 4.25 0.44 -9.88
CA LEU A 109 4.14 1.89 -9.84
C LEU A 109 5.48 2.54 -9.47
N ARG A 110 6.17 2.00 -8.47
CA ARG A 110 7.48 2.47 -7.99
C ARG A 110 8.55 2.35 -9.07
N ASN A 111 8.59 1.22 -9.76
CA ASN A 111 9.50 0.99 -10.90
C ASN A 111 9.23 1.98 -12.05
N GLU A 112 7.96 2.26 -12.34
CA GLU A 112 7.56 3.24 -13.34
C GLU A 112 7.93 4.68 -12.94
N LEU A 113 7.81 5.05 -11.66
CA LEU A 113 8.24 6.37 -11.17
C LEU A 113 9.76 6.50 -11.19
N ALA A 114 10.49 5.50 -10.71
CA ALA A 114 11.96 5.51 -10.71
C ALA A 114 12.52 5.80 -12.10
N LYS A 115 12.06 5.06 -13.12
CA LYS A 115 12.44 5.27 -14.53
C LYS A 115 12.12 6.66 -15.07
N ARG A 116 11.05 7.31 -14.57
CA ARG A 116 10.67 8.67 -14.99
C ARG A 116 11.47 9.75 -14.28
N ILE A 117 11.97 9.47 -13.08
CA ILE A 117 12.86 10.38 -12.34
C ILE A 117 14.25 10.35 -12.97
N ASN A 118 14.85 9.16 -13.09
CA ASN A 118 16.14 8.94 -13.73
C ASN A 118 16.30 7.42 -14.00
N ALA A 119 16.87 7.04 -15.14
CA ALA A 119 17.12 5.65 -15.50
C ALA A 119 18.03 4.90 -14.51
N GLU A 120 18.88 5.63 -13.79
CA GLU A 120 19.81 5.07 -12.79
C GLU A 120 19.19 4.86 -11.41
N VAL A 121 18.06 5.50 -11.11
CA VAL A 121 17.42 5.38 -9.79
C VAL A 121 16.80 3.99 -9.64
N HIS A 122 17.21 3.27 -8.62
CA HIS A 122 16.60 1.99 -8.30
C HIS A 122 15.27 2.17 -7.57
N LEU A 123 14.32 1.28 -7.83
CA LEU A 123 12.99 1.34 -7.18
C LEU A 123 13.04 1.23 -5.64
N PHE A 124 14.13 0.72 -5.08
CA PHE A 124 14.35 0.62 -3.62
C PHE A 124 14.90 1.91 -3.00
N GLU A 125 15.40 2.82 -3.82
CA GLU A 125 15.92 4.15 -3.42
C GLU A 125 14.82 5.21 -3.42
N LEU A 126 13.56 4.80 -3.59
CA LEU A 126 12.43 5.71 -3.80
C LEU A 126 11.35 5.46 -2.76
N ALA A 127 11.02 6.44 -1.93
CA ALA A 127 9.76 6.48 -1.19
C ALA A 127 8.70 7.21 -2.01
N MET A 128 7.46 6.71 -1.95
CA MET A 128 6.30 7.32 -2.59
C MET A 128 5.29 7.68 -1.51
N CYS A 129 4.83 8.92 -1.51
CA CYS A 129 3.85 9.42 -0.55
C CYS A 129 2.63 9.95 -1.30
N VAL A 130 1.43 9.48 -0.96
CA VAL A 130 0.18 10.00 -1.52
C VAL A 130 -0.14 11.35 -0.91
N ARG A 131 -0.46 12.33 -1.75
CA ARG A 131 -1.00 13.63 -1.35
C ARG A 131 -2.51 13.65 -1.58
N ALA A 132 -3.30 13.62 -0.50
CA ALA A 132 -4.76 13.70 -0.58
C ALA A 132 -5.26 15.15 -0.66
N GLY A 133 -4.87 15.86 -1.73
CA GLY A 133 -5.19 17.28 -1.92
C GLY A 133 -4.18 18.25 -1.29
N ARG A 134 -4.36 19.55 -1.52
CA ARG A 134 -3.34 20.58 -1.24
C ARG A 134 -2.86 20.58 0.21
N TYR A 135 -3.78 20.46 1.16
CA TYR A 135 -3.52 20.45 2.60
C TYR A 135 -3.54 19.04 3.22
N GLY A 136 -3.64 18.00 2.37
CA GLY A 136 -3.65 16.62 2.84
C GLY A 136 -2.27 16.22 3.34
N ARG A 137 -2.23 15.56 4.51
CA ARG A 137 -0.99 14.97 5.04
C ARG A 137 -0.45 13.94 4.04
N LEU A 138 0.86 14.02 3.76
CA LEU A 138 1.54 13.02 2.95
C LEU A 138 1.51 11.67 3.67
N THR A 139 1.02 10.66 2.95
CA THR A 139 0.89 9.30 3.49
C THR A 139 1.75 8.33 2.69
N PRO A 140 2.75 7.69 3.32
CA PRO A 140 3.53 6.59 2.74
C PRO A 140 2.68 5.57 1.96
N LEU A 141 3.01 5.37 0.69
CA LEU A 141 2.36 4.38 -0.18
C LEU A 141 3.12 3.04 -0.10
N ILE A 142 2.72 2.21 0.86
CA ILE A 142 3.35 0.90 1.13
C ILE A 142 2.49 -0.30 0.71
N THR A 143 1.19 -0.08 0.53
CA THR A 143 0.22 -1.13 0.17
C THR A 143 -0.27 -1.00 -1.26
N ASN A 144 -0.58 -2.13 -1.89
CA ASN A 144 -1.20 -2.15 -3.22
C ASN A 144 -2.46 -1.27 -3.29
N LEU A 145 -2.63 -0.59 -4.42
CA LEU A 145 -3.74 0.29 -4.68
C LEU A 145 -5.08 -0.46 -4.61
N PRO A 146 -6.18 0.22 -4.22
CA PRO A 146 -7.50 -0.39 -4.16
C PRO A 146 -7.93 -0.93 -5.52
N HIS A 147 -8.70 -2.01 -5.46
CA HIS A 147 -9.39 -2.57 -6.63
C HIS A 147 -10.55 -1.66 -7.01
N GLY A 148 -10.76 -1.46 -8.32
CA GLY A 148 -11.98 -0.86 -8.84
C GLY A 148 -12.12 0.63 -8.51
N CYS A 149 -11.65 1.46 -9.43
CA CYS A 149 -12.16 2.79 -9.77
C CYS A 149 -11.30 3.25 -10.94
N ASN A 150 -11.87 3.29 -12.15
CA ASN A 150 -11.21 3.97 -13.26
C ASN A 150 -11.37 5.48 -13.03
N GLY A 151 -10.28 6.25 -13.15
CA GLY A 151 -10.36 7.70 -13.30
C GLY A 151 -9.98 8.57 -12.10
N GLU A 152 -9.75 8.02 -10.91
CA GLU A 152 -9.20 8.85 -9.82
C GLU A 152 -7.73 9.18 -10.09
N THR A 153 -7.38 10.47 -9.99
CA THR A 153 -6.00 10.94 -10.13
C THR A 153 -5.29 10.75 -8.80
N LEU A 154 -4.21 9.96 -8.80
CA LEU A 154 -3.38 9.77 -7.63
C LEU A 154 -2.21 10.75 -7.68
N GLN A 155 -2.15 11.65 -6.70
CA GLN A 155 -1.03 12.58 -6.53
C GLN A 155 0.04 11.93 -5.64
N ILE A 156 1.27 11.83 -6.14
CA ILE A 156 2.40 11.20 -5.46
C ILE A 156 3.57 12.18 -5.34
N VAL A 157 4.09 12.35 -4.13
CA VAL A 157 5.38 12.98 -3.89
C VAL A 157 6.43 11.89 -3.72
N ALA A 158 7.50 11.98 -4.51
CA ALA A 158 8.60 11.03 -4.54
C ALA A 158 9.80 11.58 -3.77
N TYR A 159 10.32 10.77 -2.84
CA TYR A 159 11.52 11.08 -2.04
C TYR A 159 12.61 10.07 -2.37
N LEU A 160 13.84 10.55 -2.58
CA LEU A 160 14.99 9.66 -2.81
C LEU A 160 15.62 9.29 -1.46
N SER A 161 16.10 8.05 -1.35
CA SER A 161 16.92 7.62 -0.22
C SER A 161 18.17 8.47 -0.09
N GLU A 162 18.81 8.41 1.07
CA GLU A 162 20.02 9.20 1.36
C GLU A 162 19.78 10.72 1.33
N THR A 163 18.53 11.14 1.58
CA THR A 163 18.18 12.55 1.76
C THR A 163 17.57 12.78 3.14
N PRO A 164 17.83 13.94 3.78
CA PRO A 164 17.21 14.28 5.06
C PRO A 164 15.69 14.11 5.05
N ALA A 165 15.04 14.58 3.99
CA ALA A 165 13.59 14.48 3.87
C ALA A 165 13.08 13.04 3.81
N TYR A 166 13.84 12.11 3.24
CA TYR A 166 13.49 10.69 3.24
C TYR A 166 13.59 10.08 4.64
N ASP A 167 14.62 10.44 5.39
CA ASP A 167 14.85 9.95 6.75
C ASP A 167 13.81 10.49 7.74
N GLU A 168 13.25 11.67 7.46
CA GLU A 168 12.14 12.26 8.22
C GLU A 168 10.77 11.62 7.92
N LEU A 169 10.65 10.83 6.85
CA LEU A 169 9.38 10.22 6.50
C LEU A 169 8.98 9.15 7.53
N GLN A 170 8.07 9.52 8.42
CA GLN A 170 7.51 8.59 9.38
C GLN A 170 6.38 7.77 8.76
N HIS A 171 6.37 6.46 9.06
CA HIS A 171 5.14 5.69 8.86
C HIS A 171 4.03 6.31 9.70
N PRO A 172 2.78 6.31 9.22
CA PRO A 172 1.64 6.61 10.09
C PRO A 172 1.65 5.58 11.21
N ASP A 173 2.17 5.96 12.37
CA ASP A 173 2.11 5.14 13.57
C ASP A 173 0.66 5.15 14.05
N VAL A 174 0.11 3.96 14.30
CA VAL A 174 -1.25 3.80 14.80
C VAL A 174 -1.36 4.28 16.25
N TYR A 175 -0.22 4.59 16.89
CA TYR A 175 -0.14 4.98 18.31
C TYR A 175 0.43 6.39 18.55
N SER A 176 0.53 7.26 17.53
CA SER A 176 0.82 8.67 17.81
C SER A 176 -0.38 9.28 18.56
N GLN A 177 -0.17 9.67 19.82
CA GLN A 177 -1.17 10.21 20.74
C GLN A 177 -1.98 11.37 20.18
#